data_AF-A8LJ22-F1
#
_entry.id   AF-A8LJ22-F1
#
_cell.length_a   1.000
_cell.length_b   1.000
_cell.length_c   1.000
_cell.angle_alpha   90.00
_cell.angle_beta   90.00
_cell.angle_gamma   90.00
#
_symmetry.space_group_name_H-M   'P 1'
#
loop_
_entity.id
_entity.type
_entity.pdbx_description
1 polymer ?
#
loop_
_entity_poly.entity_id
_entity_poly.type
_entity_poly.pdbx_seq_one_letter_code
_entity_poly.pdbx_strand_id
1 'polypeptide(L)'
;MRGLSGLIGGGLLVLVAGCSSVPPNDVMTAEQRARDAALVSGQPMAFAEDGTPVVAEGAAAVAPDPDLLRRGAGISDENDFDAVSDRVSIEADQQRLAAQREMFQVIQPTALPERPSGDLAAIVEFALATSHPVGRAVYPRSTLRVGSGSNCNRYSNPNEAQQVFLEGGGPERDRRGLDPDGDGYACGWDPTPFRMAVRN
;
A
#
# COMPACT_ATOMS: atom_id res chain seq x y z
N MET A 1 24.88 -68.46 37.89
CA MET A 1 24.74 -67.04 38.28
C MET A 1 24.53 -66.27 36.97
N ARG A 2 23.29 -65.85 36.67
CA ARG A 2 22.77 -64.46 36.77
C ARG A 2 23.67 -63.45 36.02
N GLY A 3 23.23 -62.62 35.08
CA GLY A 3 21.92 -62.25 34.55
C GLY A 3 22.09 -61.06 33.58
N LEU A 4 21.08 -60.82 32.74
CA LEU A 4 20.92 -59.70 31.80
C LEU A 4 20.94 -58.31 32.47
N SER A 5 21.40 -57.29 31.74
CA SER A 5 21.06 -55.85 31.82
C SER A 5 21.81 -55.14 30.69
N GLY A 6 21.32 -54.24 29.83
CA GLY A 6 20.04 -53.59 29.50
C GLY A 6 20.39 -52.56 28.39
N LEU A 7 19.76 -52.59 27.21
CA LEU A 7 18.83 -51.56 26.68
C LEU A 7 19.07 -50.14 27.24
N ILE A 8 19.39 -49.12 26.44
CA ILE A 8 18.50 -48.20 25.67
C ILE A 8 19.47 -47.29 24.86
N GLY A 9 19.35 -46.97 23.56
CA GLY A 9 18.18 -46.84 22.69
C GLY A 9 17.78 -45.37 22.54
N GLY A 10 18.42 -44.59 21.65
CA GLY A 10 18.09 -43.16 21.51
C GLY A 10 18.63 -42.50 20.24
N GLY A 11 18.42 -43.11 19.08
CA GLY A 11 18.63 -42.44 17.78
C GLY A 11 17.42 -41.58 17.45
N LEU A 12 17.59 -40.26 17.49
CA LEU A 12 16.58 -39.29 17.05
C LEU A 12 16.57 -39.23 15.51
N LEU A 13 15.71 -40.04 14.90
CA LEU A 13 15.44 -40.04 13.46
C LEU A 13 14.38 -38.96 13.16
N VAL A 14 14.79 -37.85 12.55
CA VAL A 14 13.88 -36.82 12.04
C VAL A 14 13.28 -37.33 10.72
N LEU A 15 12.02 -37.78 10.76
CA LEU A 15 11.20 -38.08 9.58
C LEU A 15 10.42 -36.83 9.18
N VAL A 16 10.83 -36.19 8.09
CA VAL A 16 10.03 -35.19 7.37
C VAL A 16 9.03 -35.94 6.49
N ALA A 17 7.79 -36.06 6.94
CA ALA A 17 6.66 -36.51 6.12
C ALA A 17 5.89 -35.28 5.62
N GLY A 18 6.19 -34.85 4.40
CA GLY A 18 5.39 -33.90 3.65
C GLY A 18 4.50 -34.63 2.65
N CYS A 19 3.18 -34.47 2.80
CA CYS A 19 2.15 -34.33 1.75
C CYS A 19 0.78 -34.61 2.38
N SER A 20 0.16 -33.58 2.95
CA SER A 20 -1.28 -33.60 3.22
C SER A 20 -1.99 -33.22 1.93
N SER A 21 -2.64 -34.19 1.29
CA SER A 21 -3.56 -33.95 0.17
C SER A 21 -4.65 -32.99 0.62
N VAL A 22 -4.72 -31.82 -0.01
CA VAL A 22 -5.88 -30.92 0.07
C VAL A 22 -7.09 -31.72 -0.43
N PRO A 23 -8.13 -31.98 0.37
CA PRO A 23 -9.35 -32.59 -0.15
C PRO A 23 -9.97 -31.63 -1.18
N PRO A 24 -10.52 -32.12 -2.30
CA PRO A 24 -11.20 -31.26 -3.25
C PRO A 24 -12.37 -30.56 -2.53
N ASN A 25 -12.43 -29.24 -2.67
CA ASN A 25 -13.64 -28.46 -2.41
C ASN A 25 -14.73 -29.00 -3.35
N ASP A 26 -15.59 -29.88 -2.88
CA ASP A 26 -16.97 -30.06 -3.38
C ASP A 26 -17.67 -31.20 -2.63
N VAL A 27 -18.23 -30.89 -1.47
CA VAL A 27 -19.58 -31.34 -1.13
C VAL A 27 -20.10 -30.45 0.00
N MET A 28 -21.08 -29.59 -0.32
CA MET A 28 -22.08 -29.23 0.69
C MET A 28 -22.51 -30.54 1.36
N THR A 29 -22.43 -30.61 2.68
CA THR A 29 -22.90 -31.79 3.42
C THR A 29 -24.43 -31.88 3.28
N ALA A 30 -24.98 -33.08 3.46
CA ALA A 30 -26.45 -33.25 3.50
C ALA A 30 -27.08 -32.35 4.57
N GLU A 31 -26.35 -32.10 5.66
CA GLU A 31 -26.72 -31.18 6.72
C GLU A 31 -26.76 -29.71 6.26
N GLN A 32 -25.79 -29.26 5.47
CA GLN A 32 -25.81 -27.92 4.90
C GLN A 32 -26.98 -27.75 3.91
N ARG A 33 -27.25 -28.75 3.07
CA ARG A 33 -28.44 -28.72 2.20
C ARG A 33 -29.75 -28.68 2.99
N ALA A 34 -29.83 -29.41 4.10
CA ALA A 34 -31.02 -29.41 4.95
C ALA A 34 -31.23 -28.06 5.65
N ARG A 35 -30.15 -27.41 6.11
CA ARG A 35 -30.21 -26.06 6.70
C ARG A 35 -30.60 -25.01 5.66
N ASP A 36 -30.01 -25.06 4.47
CA ASP A 36 -30.31 -24.10 3.40
C ASP A 36 -31.75 -24.30 2.86
N ALA A 37 -32.22 -25.54 2.80
CA ALA A 37 -33.61 -25.84 2.44
C ALA A 37 -34.61 -25.34 3.50
N ALA A 38 -34.27 -25.42 4.79
CA ALA A 38 -35.10 -24.87 5.88
C ALA A 38 -35.13 -23.34 5.90
N LEU A 39 -34.01 -22.69 5.53
CA LEU A 39 -33.93 -21.23 5.35
C LEU A 39 -34.77 -20.75 4.16
N VAL A 40 -34.77 -21.50 3.05
CA VAL A 40 -35.55 -21.18 1.84
C VAL A 40 -37.04 -21.48 2.01
N SER A 41 -37.42 -22.50 2.80
CA SER A 41 -38.83 -22.88 3.01
C SER A 41 -39.57 -21.98 4.01
N GLY A 42 -38.86 -21.06 4.69
CA GLY A 42 -39.46 -20.13 5.66
C GLY A 42 -40.04 -20.83 6.89
N GLN A 43 -39.61 -22.06 7.18
CA GLN A 43 -40.10 -22.81 8.33
C GLN A 43 -39.59 -22.17 9.63
N PRO A 44 -40.46 -21.92 10.63
CA PRO A 44 -40.02 -21.33 11.89
C PRO A 44 -39.09 -22.31 12.61
N MET A 45 -37.85 -21.87 12.81
CA MET A 45 -36.85 -22.58 13.60
C MET A 45 -37.08 -22.29 15.07
N ALA A 46 -37.21 -23.34 15.89
CA ALA A 46 -37.21 -23.23 17.35
C ALA A 46 -35.88 -23.76 17.90
N PHE A 47 -35.57 -23.39 19.14
CA PHE A 47 -34.41 -23.92 19.85
C PHE A 47 -34.91 -24.79 21.00
N ALA A 48 -34.43 -26.03 21.09
CA ALA A 48 -34.64 -26.87 22.26
C ALA A 48 -33.86 -26.29 23.46
N GLU A 49 -34.21 -26.70 24.68
CA GLU A 49 -33.62 -26.15 25.91
C GLU A 49 -32.11 -26.39 26.03
N ASP A 50 -31.57 -27.35 25.30
CA ASP A 50 -30.14 -27.64 25.17
C ASP A 50 -29.44 -26.83 24.05
N GLY A 51 -30.15 -25.86 23.47
CA GLY A 51 -29.63 -24.96 22.44
C GLY A 51 -29.55 -25.58 21.05
N THR A 52 -30.04 -26.82 20.87
CA THR A 52 -30.06 -27.45 19.55
C THR A 52 -31.19 -26.86 18.69
N PRO A 53 -30.90 -26.44 17.44
CA PRO A 53 -31.94 -25.95 16.55
C PRO A 53 -32.84 -27.10 16.11
N VAL A 54 -34.13 -27.00 16.40
CA VAL A 54 -35.16 -27.99 16.05
C VAL A 54 -36.21 -27.34 15.15
N VAL A 55 -36.73 -28.12 14.21
CA VAL A 55 -37.83 -27.67 13.35
C VAL A 55 -39.10 -27.61 14.20
N ALA A 56 -39.78 -26.46 14.27
CA ALA A 56 -40.98 -26.33 15.09
C ALA A 56 -42.15 -27.09 14.44
N GLU A 57 -42.35 -28.34 14.87
CA GLU A 57 -43.45 -29.17 14.39
C GLU A 57 -44.79 -28.62 14.92
N GLY A 58 -45.61 -28.02 14.05
CA GLY A 58 -46.95 -27.55 14.39
C GLY A 58 -47.29 -26.10 14.01
N ALA A 59 -46.36 -25.33 13.46
CA ALA A 59 -46.73 -24.09 12.79
C ALA A 59 -47.30 -24.42 11.42
N ALA A 60 -48.62 -24.21 11.24
CA ALA A 60 -49.23 -24.28 9.91
C ALA A 60 -48.42 -23.39 8.96
N ALA A 61 -47.92 -23.98 7.87
CA ALA A 61 -47.25 -23.23 6.82
C ALA A 61 -48.23 -22.18 6.30
N VAL A 62 -48.06 -20.94 6.74
CA VAL A 62 -48.69 -19.80 6.09
C VAL A 62 -48.07 -19.80 4.70
N ALA A 63 -48.88 -20.05 3.67
CA ALA A 63 -48.41 -19.95 2.31
C ALA A 63 -47.74 -18.57 2.15
N PRO A 64 -46.50 -18.51 1.64
CA PRO A 64 -45.81 -17.24 1.46
C PRO A 64 -46.72 -16.33 0.65
N ASP A 65 -46.95 -15.11 1.14
CA ASP A 65 -47.72 -14.11 0.42
C ASP A 65 -47.12 -14.00 -0.99
N PRO A 66 -47.89 -14.30 -2.05
CA PRO A 66 -47.38 -14.28 -3.42
C PRO A 66 -46.83 -12.90 -3.81
N ASP A 67 -47.23 -11.86 -3.09
CA ASP A 67 -46.76 -10.49 -3.24
C ASP A 67 -45.38 -10.29 -2.60
N LEU A 68 -45.05 -11.00 -1.52
CA LEU A 68 -43.69 -11.04 -0.93
C LEU A 68 -42.71 -11.85 -1.78
N LEU A 69 -43.19 -12.88 -2.48
CA LEU A 69 -42.38 -13.63 -3.45
C LEU A 69 -42.13 -12.84 -4.73
N ARG A 70 -43.05 -11.96 -5.13
CA ARG A 70 -42.90 -11.05 -6.28
C ARG A 70 -41.99 -9.86 -5.97
N ARG A 71 -42.06 -9.34 -4.74
CA ARG A 71 -41.19 -8.28 -4.23
C ARG A 71 -39.81 -8.76 -3.78
N GLY A 72 -39.54 -10.06 -3.83
CA GLY A 72 -38.26 -10.65 -3.45
C GLY A 72 -37.99 -10.48 -1.96
N ALA A 73 -38.13 -11.55 -1.18
CA ALA A 73 -37.86 -11.58 0.26
C ALA A 73 -36.36 -11.38 0.65
N GLY A 74 -35.57 -10.65 -0.15
CA GLY A 74 -34.17 -10.36 0.13
C GLY A 74 -33.39 -9.56 -0.93
N ILE A 75 -34.05 -8.97 -1.94
CA ILE A 75 -33.37 -8.15 -2.96
C ILE A 75 -34.02 -6.76 -2.99
N SER A 76 -33.20 -5.72 -2.87
CA SER A 76 -33.54 -4.32 -3.12
C SER A 76 -34.32 -4.15 -4.43
N ASP A 77 -35.46 -3.46 -4.38
CA ASP A 77 -36.32 -3.11 -5.53
C ASP A 77 -35.86 -1.85 -6.29
N GLU A 78 -34.63 -1.41 -6.03
CA GLU A 78 -33.99 -0.20 -6.55
C GLU A 78 -33.73 -0.27 -8.06
N ASN A 79 -33.89 -1.46 -8.68
CA ASN A 79 -33.85 -1.66 -10.13
C ASN A 79 -35.24 -1.87 -10.76
N ASP A 80 -36.33 -1.85 -9.98
CA ASP A 80 -37.71 -1.90 -10.47
C ASP A 80 -38.25 -0.48 -10.70
N PHE A 81 -38.47 -0.12 -11.97
CA PHE A 81 -38.88 1.23 -12.37
C PHE A 81 -40.28 1.61 -11.86
N ASP A 82 -41.19 0.65 -11.73
CA ASP A 82 -42.54 0.93 -11.21
C ASP A 82 -42.43 1.22 -9.70
N ALA A 83 -41.67 0.38 -8.99
CA ALA A 83 -41.47 0.49 -7.54
C ALA A 83 -40.72 1.77 -7.12
N VAL A 84 -39.80 2.27 -7.96
CA VAL A 84 -39.06 3.53 -7.74
C VAL A 84 -39.92 4.75 -8.11
N SER A 85 -40.71 4.67 -9.18
CA SER A 85 -41.58 5.78 -9.63
C SER A 85 -42.66 6.13 -8.61
N ASP A 86 -43.16 5.12 -7.88
CA ASP A 86 -44.12 5.33 -6.79
C ASP A 86 -43.50 6.00 -5.54
N ARG A 87 -42.18 5.87 -5.35
CA ARG A 87 -41.46 6.39 -4.17
C ARG A 87 -40.75 7.71 -4.39
N VAL A 88 -40.25 7.94 -5.61
CA VAL A 88 -39.43 9.10 -5.94
C VAL A 88 -40.06 9.84 -7.10
N SER A 89 -40.71 10.98 -6.79
CA SER A 89 -41.25 11.85 -7.83
C SER A 89 -40.15 12.69 -8.48
N ILE A 90 -40.43 13.15 -9.70
CA ILE A 90 -39.52 14.01 -10.48
C ILE A 90 -39.25 15.33 -9.74
N GLU A 91 -40.26 15.89 -9.09
CA GLU A 91 -40.16 17.14 -8.34
C GLU A 91 -39.26 16.99 -7.10
N ALA A 92 -39.40 15.88 -6.38
CA ALA A 92 -38.55 15.58 -5.23
C ALA A 92 -37.08 15.40 -5.65
N ASP A 93 -36.84 14.78 -6.80
CA ASP A 93 -35.49 14.63 -7.35
C ASP A 93 -34.89 15.96 -7.81
N GLN A 94 -35.68 16.82 -8.46
CA GLN A 94 -35.27 18.18 -8.81
C GLN A 94 -34.86 19.00 -7.59
N GLN A 95 -35.63 18.93 -6.49
CA GLN A 95 -35.30 19.61 -5.24
C GLN A 95 -33.99 19.11 -4.64
N ARG A 96 -33.76 17.79 -4.67
CA ARG A 96 -32.51 17.18 -4.19
C ARG A 96 -31.31 17.62 -5.02
N LEU A 97 -31.44 17.64 -6.35
CA LEU A 97 -30.40 18.13 -7.25
C LEU A 97 -30.14 19.62 -7.05
N ALA A 98 -31.16 20.43 -6.78
CA ALA A 98 -30.99 21.84 -6.44
C ALA A 98 -30.20 22.02 -5.13
N ALA A 99 -30.56 21.29 -4.08
CA ALA A 99 -29.83 21.31 -2.81
C ALA A 99 -28.38 20.83 -2.97
N GLN A 100 -28.13 19.78 -3.76
CA GLN A 100 -26.77 19.31 -4.05
C GLN A 100 -25.96 20.35 -4.84
N ARG A 101 -26.59 21.05 -5.78
CA ARG A 101 -25.97 22.13 -6.56
C ARG A 101 -25.57 23.32 -5.69
N GLU A 102 -26.36 23.66 -4.68
CA GLU A 102 -26.01 24.73 -3.72
C GLU A 102 -24.76 24.37 -2.89
N MET A 103 -24.54 23.07 -2.63
CA MET A 103 -23.37 22.59 -1.91
C MET A 103 -22.16 22.26 -2.81
N PHE A 104 -22.35 22.27 -4.13
CA PHE A 104 -21.31 21.88 -5.07
C PHE A 104 -20.35 23.03 -5.35
N GLN A 105 -19.07 22.83 -5.03
CA GLN A 105 -18.01 23.77 -5.37
C GLN A 105 -17.05 23.13 -6.37
N VAL A 106 -16.92 23.76 -7.54
CA VAL A 106 -15.87 23.41 -8.52
C VAL A 106 -14.62 24.20 -8.16
N ILE A 107 -13.55 23.50 -7.79
CA ILE A 107 -12.22 24.11 -7.66
C ILE A 107 -11.57 24.06 -9.03
N GLN A 108 -11.29 25.23 -9.60
CA GLN A 108 -10.58 25.32 -10.87
C GLN A 108 -9.13 24.87 -10.68
N PRO A 109 -8.56 24.09 -11.62
CA PRO A 109 -7.14 23.76 -11.59
C PRO A 109 -6.31 25.05 -11.58
N THR A 110 -5.48 25.22 -10.55
CA THR A 110 -4.49 26.29 -10.51
C THR A 110 -3.19 25.80 -11.14
N ALA A 111 -2.42 26.72 -11.72
CA ALA A 111 -1.09 26.40 -12.21
C ALA A 111 -0.21 25.89 -11.06
N LEU A 112 0.60 24.87 -11.35
CA LEU A 112 1.61 24.40 -10.40
C LEU A 112 2.61 25.52 -10.11
N PRO A 113 3.11 25.63 -8.87
CA PRO A 113 4.17 26.58 -8.58
C PRO A 113 5.39 26.30 -9.46
N GLU A 114 6.03 27.36 -9.94
CA GLU A 114 7.30 27.25 -10.66
C GLU A 114 8.35 26.68 -9.70
N ARG A 115 9.26 25.85 -10.24
CA ARG A 115 10.37 25.31 -9.45
C ARG A 115 11.19 26.51 -8.94
N PRO A 116 11.49 26.59 -7.63
CA PRO A 116 12.33 27.67 -7.12
C PRO A 116 13.66 27.65 -7.86
N SER A 117 13.93 28.72 -8.60
CA SER A 117 15.25 29.02 -9.16
C SER A 117 16.15 29.43 -8.01
N GLY A 118 17.24 28.72 -7.79
CA GLY A 118 18.16 29.00 -6.69
C GLY A 118 19.19 27.92 -6.50
N ASP A 119 19.97 28.07 -5.44
CA ASP A 119 21.23 27.37 -5.25
C ASP A 119 21.06 25.84 -5.06
N LEU A 120 19.87 25.37 -4.67
CA LEU A 120 19.54 23.94 -4.63
C LEU A 120 19.31 23.34 -6.03
N ALA A 121 18.84 24.14 -6.99
CA ALA A 121 18.67 23.70 -8.37
C ALA A 121 20.03 23.38 -9.02
N ALA A 122 21.05 24.18 -8.73
CA ALA A 122 22.41 23.96 -9.22
C ALA A 122 23.01 22.63 -8.75
N ILE A 123 22.79 22.24 -7.48
CA ILE A 123 23.27 20.96 -6.93
C ILE A 123 22.57 19.79 -7.63
N VAL A 124 21.25 19.86 -7.81
CA VAL A 124 20.47 18.82 -8.49
C VAL A 124 20.89 18.71 -9.95
N GLU A 125 21.03 19.83 -10.64
CA GLU A 125 21.50 19.87 -12.03
C GLU A 125 22.88 19.24 -12.16
N PHE A 126 23.81 19.59 -11.27
CA PHE A 126 25.14 18.99 -11.25
C PHE A 126 25.10 17.49 -10.97
N ALA A 127 24.25 17.03 -10.03
CA ALA A 127 24.08 15.61 -9.72
C ALA A 127 23.61 14.80 -10.94
N LEU A 128 22.71 15.38 -11.74
CA LEU A 128 22.13 14.75 -12.92
C LEU A 128 23.03 14.85 -14.16
N ALA A 129 23.84 15.90 -14.26
CA ALA A 129 24.79 16.09 -15.36
C ALA A 129 26.03 15.18 -15.24
N THR A 130 26.42 14.84 -14.01
CA THR A 130 27.57 13.97 -13.72
C THR A 130 27.16 12.50 -13.62
N SER A 131 28.06 11.58 -13.93
CA SER A 131 27.79 10.13 -13.91
C SER A 131 28.87 9.28 -13.23
N HIS A 132 30.01 9.87 -12.88
CA HIS A 132 31.08 9.16 -12.19
C HIS A 132 30.72 8.91 -10.71
N PRO A 133 31.24 7.81 -10.13
CA PRO A 133 31.09 7.55 -8.70
C PRO A 133 31.88 8.55 -7.86
N VAL A 134 31.52 8.66 -6.58
CA VAL A 134 32.27 9.42 -5.56
C VAL A 134 33.69 8.85 -5.42
N GLY A 135 34.67 9.71 -5.21
CA GLY A 135 36.10 9.41 -5.09
C GLY A 135 36.82 9.19 -6.43
N ARG A 136 36.12 9.27 -7.56
CA ARG A 136 36.77 9.18 -8.88
C ARG A 136 37.31 10.55 -9.29
N ALA A 137 38.62 10.73 -9.23
CA ALA A 137 39.28 11.93 -9.71
C ALA A 137 38.99 12.17 -11.21
N VAL A 138 38.20 13.20 -11.51
CA VAL A 138 37.86 13.66 -12.86
C VAL A 138 38.54 14.99 -13.16
N TYR A 139 38.71 15.84 -12.14
CA TYR A 139 39.27 17.17 -12.24
C TYR A 139 40.71 17.18 -11.70
N PRO A 140 41.68 17.69 -12.46
CA PRO A 140 43.07 17.67 -12.05
C PRO A 140 43.29 18.57 -10.83
N ARG A 141 43.84 18.00 -9.76
CA ARG A 141 44.26 18.72 -8.56
C ARG A 141 45.78 18.67 -8.42
N SER A 142 46.37 19.81 -8.03
CA SER A 142 47.80 19.86 -7.76
C SER A 142 48.09 19.18 -6.42
N THR A 143 48.91 18.12 -6.44
CA THR A 143 49.34 17.39 -5.24
C THR A 143 50.11 18.25 -4.24
N LEU A 144 50.64 19.39 -4.68
CA LEU A 144 51.36 20.37 -3.84
C LEU A 144 50.42 21.26 -3.02
N ARG A 145 49.11 21.21 -3.29
CA ARG A 145 48.09 22.09 -2.71
C ARG A 145 46.93 21.29 -2.11
N VAL A 146 47.17 20.04 -1.72
CA VAL A 146 46.18 19.20 -1.02
C VAL A 146 46.03 19.74 0.39
N GLY A 147 45.11 20.70 0.56
CA GLY A 147 44.59 21.06 1.87
C GLY A 147 43.88 19.84 2.47
N SER A 148 43.95 19.69 3.79
CA SER A 148 43.47 18.51 4.53
C SER A 148 41.93 18.31 4.54
N GLY A 149 41.17 18.91 3.61
CA GLY A 149 39.70 18.96 3.68
C GLY A 149 39.18 19.77 4.88
N SER A 150 40.05 20.48 5.62
CA SER A 150 39.70 21.22 6.84
C SER A 150 38.69 22.34 6.61
N ASN A 151 38.56 22.82 5.37
CA ASN A 151 37.63 23.86 4.98
C ASN A 151 36.17 23.38 4.99
N CYS A 152 35.94 22.06 4.99
CA CYS A 152 34.61 21.45 5.04
C CYS A 152 33.91 21.69 6.38
N ASN A 153 34.66 21.87 7.47
CA ASN A 153 34.12 22.14 8.80
C ASN A 153 33.40 23.50 8.92
N ARG A 154 33.45 24.34 7.88
CA ARG A 154 32.82 25.66 7.84
C ARG A 154 31.35 25.61 7.40
N TYR A 155 30.89 24.47 6.90
CA TYR A 155 29.54 24.27 6.38
C TYR A 155 28.76 23.32 7.28
N SER A 156 27.45 23.55 7.37
CA SER A 156 26.57 22.79 8.27
C SER A 156 26.30 21.38 7.74
N ASN A 157 26.34 21.22 6.42
CA ASN A 157 26.09 19.94 5.75
C ASN A 157 26.79 19.88 4.37
N PRO A 158 26.97 18.67 3.78
CA PRO A 158 27.62 18.52 2.49
C PRO A 158 26.92 19.22 1.33
N ASN A 159 25.58 19.34 1.35
CA ASN A 159 24.85 20.05 0.30
C ASN A 159 25.21 21.54 0.28
N GLU A 160 25.31 22.17 1.45
CA GLU A 160 25.76 23.57 1.57
C GLU A 160 27.20 23.76 1.06
N ALA A 161 28.10 22.81 1.36
CA ALA A 161 29.46 22.85 0.83
C ALA A 161 29.49 22.72 -0.70
N GLN A 162 28.71 21.78 -1.26
CA GLN A 162 28.59 21.59 -2.71
C GLN A 162 28.01 22.81 -3.41
N GLN A 163 27.03 23.47 -2.79
CA GLN A 163 26.45 24.71 -3.28
C GLN A 163 27.50 25.79 -3.47
N VAL A 164 28.21 26.11 -2.39
CA VAL A 164 29.23 27.16 -2.36
C VAL A 164 30.43 26.80 -3.25
N PHE A 165 30.70 25.51 -3.41
CA PHE A 165 31.67 25.01 -4.38
C PHE A 165 31.25 25.36 -5.81
N LEU A 166 30.03 25.01 -6.23
CA LEU A 166 29.51 25.31 -7.56
C LEU A 166 29.44 26.82 -7.83
N GLU A 167 28.97 27.62 -6.87
CA GLU A 167 28.98 29.09 -6.95
C GLU A 167 30.39 29.69 -7.10
N GLY A 168 31.39 29.03 -6.51
CA GLY A 168 32.79 29.45 -6.56
C GLY A 168 33.46 29.28 -7.93
N GLY A 169 32.79 28.58 -8.85
CA GLY A 169 33.34 28.09 -10.11
C GLY A 169 33.51 26.57 -10.16
N GLY A 170 32.96 25.86 -9.17
CA GLY A 170 32.80 24.42 -9.17
C GLY A 170 34.11 23.65 -9.34
N PRO A 171 34.05 22.46 -9.96
CA PRO A 171 35.19 21.58 -10.04
C PRO A 171 36.32 22.10 -10.94
N GLU A 172 36.02 22.95 -11.92
CA GLU A 172 37.01 23.63 -12.75
C GLU A 172 37.86 24.61 -11.94
N ARG A 173 37.26 25.24 -10.92
CA ARG A 173 37.94 26.29 -10.13
C ARG A 173 37.64 26.21 -8.64
N ASP A 174 38.24 25.20 -8.00
CA ASP A 174 38.18 25.04 -6.55
C ASP A 174 39.11 26.01 -5.80
N ARG A 175 38.68 27.26 -5.66
CA ARG A 175 39.44 28.31 -4.93
C ARG A 175 39.47 28.08 -3.41
N ARG A 176 38.51 27.31 -2.90
CA ARG A 176 38.30 27.10 -1.47
C ARG A 176 38.84 25.75 -1.00
N GLY A 177 39.37 24.92 -1.89
CA GLY A 177 39.92 23.61 -1.57
C GLY A 177 38.88 22.69 -0.94
N LEU A 178 37.65 22.69 -1.47
CA LEU A 178 36.54 21.89 -0.97
C LEU A 178 36.50 20.48 -1.56
N ASP A 179 37.16 20.26 -2.70
CA ASP A 179 37.25 18.99 -3.41
C ASP A 179 38.75 18.64 -3.66
N PRO A 180 39.48 18.17 -2.62
CA PRO A 180 40.90 17.87 -2.71
C PRO A 180 41.21 16.64 -3.56
N ASP A 181 40.28 15.69 -3.65
CA ASP A 181 40.36 14.46 -4.45
C ASP A 181 39.98 14.68 -5.92
N GLY A 182 39.37 15.82 -6.25
CA GLY A 182 39.10 16.22 -7.63
C GLY A 182 37.99 15.40 -8.27
N ASP A 183 37.10 14.83 -7.47
CA ASP A 183 35.96 14.07 -7.98
C ASP A 183 34.77 14.97 -8.33
N GLY A 184 34.85 16.27 -8.01
CA GLY A 184 33.82 17.27 -8.23
C GLY A 184 32.70 17.27 -7.19
N TYR A 185 32.85 16.49 -6.12
CA TYR A 185 31.90 16.38 -5.03
C TYR A 185 32.52 16.92 -3.74
N ALA A 186 32.29 18.19 -3.50
CA ALA A 186 32.85 18.92 -2.37
C ALA A 186 32.48 18.27 -1.04
N CYS A 187 33.48 18.14 -0.17
CA CYS A 187 33.29 17.73 1.22
C CYS A 187 32.52 16.41 1.41
N GLY A 188 32.72 15.45 0.49
CA GLY A 188 32.09 14.13 0.55
C GLY A 188 30.59 14.15 0.21
N TRP A 189 30.14 15.17 -0.52
CA TRP A 189 28.78 15.24 -1.04
C TRP A 189 28.48 14.02 -1.95
N ASP A 190 27.26 13.48 -1.85
CA ASP A 190 26.84 12.30 -2.62
C ASP A 190 25.71 12.65 -3.61
N PRO A 191 25.93 12.52 -4.93
CA PRO A 191 24.89 12.77 -5.94
C PRO A 191 23.85 11.65 -6.04
N THR A 192 24.10 10.49 -5.42
CA THR A 192 23.29 9.27 -5.59
C THR A 192 21.80 9.47 -5.28
N PRO A 193 21.40 10.11 -4.17
CA PRO A 193 19.98 10.31 -3.85
C PRO A 193 19.24 11.10 -4.93
N PHE A 194 19.88 12.12 -5.50
CA PHE A 194 19.31 12.94 -6.57
C PHE A 194 19.15 12.14 -7.87
N ARG A 195 20.13 11.31 -8.22
CA ARG A 195 20.07 10.42 -9.39
C ARG A 195 19.00 9.34 -9.25
N MET A 196 18.81 8.81 -8.04
CA MET A 196 17.78 7.80 -7.78
C MET A 196 16.37 8.38 -7.87
N ALA A 197 16.16 9.61 -7.39
CA ALA A 197 14.85 10.25 -7.41
C ALA A 197 14.24 10.43 -8.82
N VAL A 198 15.06 10.47 -9.87
CA VAL A 198 14.62 10.63 -11.27
C VAL A 198 14.38 9.29 -11.98
N ARG A 199 14.81 8.15 -11.40
CA ARG A 199 14.71 6.83 -12.04
C ARG A 199 13.38 6.11 -11.80
N ASN A 200 12.39 6.78 -11.21
CA ASN A 200 11.06 6.23 -10.93
C ASN A 200 10.11 6.36 -12.13
#